data_AF-A0A563CSF4-F1
#
_entry.id   AF-A0A563CSF4-F1
#
_cell.length_a   1.000
_cell.length_b   1.000
_cell.length_c   1.000
_cell.angle_alpha   90.00
_cell.angle_beta   90.00
_cell.angle_gamma   90.00
#
_symmetry.space_group_name_H-M   'P 1'
#
loop_
_entity.id
_entity.type
_entity.pdbx_description
1 polymer ?
#
loop_
_entity_poly.entity_id
_entity_poly.type
_entity_poly.pdbx_seq_one_letter_code
_entity_poly.pdbx_strand_id
1 'polypeptide(L)' 'GGVVRAIIGVTGIRNLLSKSLGSTNKVNIAYATIEALNGLVPHEQWLGVKASAKAKAGEEE' A
#
# COMPACT_ATOMS: atom_id res chain seq x y z
N GLY A 1 5.56 -6.95 -14.08
CA GLY A 1 4.24 -7.20 -13.46
C GLY A 1 3.19 -6.30 -14.07
N GLY A 2 2.61 -6.72 -15.19
CA GLY A 2 1.61 -5.91 -15.90
C GLY A 2 0.31 -5.71 -15.11
N VAL A 3 -0.15 -6.77 -14.43
CA VAL A 3 -1.35 -6.73 -13.58
C VAL A 3 -1.18 -5.73 -12.44
N VAL A 4 -0.08 -5.85 -11.68
CA VAL A 4 0.23 -4.94 -10.57
C VAL A 4 0.31 -3.49 -11.06
N ARG A 5 0.99 -3.23 -12.18
CA ARG A 5 1.13 -1.87 -12.74
C ARG A 5 -0.21 -1.30 -13.23
N ALA A 6 -1.09 -2.12 -13.80
CA ALA A 6 -2.42 -1.69 -14.23
C ALA A 6 -3.28 -1.23 -13.04
N ILE A 7 -3.24 -1.98 -11.94
CA ILE A 7 -3.96 -1.63 -10.70
C ILE A 7 -3.35 -0.37 -10.08
N ILE A 8 -2.03 -0.32 -9.94
CA ILE A 8 -1.35 0.80 -9.30
C ILE A 8 -1.46 2.11 -10.11
N GLY A 9 -1.61 2.00 -11.43
CA GLY A 9 -1.81 3.16 -12.30
C GLY A 9 -3.06 3.98 -11.98
N VAL A 10 -4.04 3.40 -11.27
CA VAL A 10 -5.27 4.10 -10.87
C VAL A 10 -5.30 4.51 -9.38
N THR A 11 -4.36 4.05 -8.55
CA THR A 11 -4.37 4.31 -7.10
C THR A 11 -3.53 5.52 -6.67
N GLY A 12 -2.90 6.22 -7.62
CA GLY A 12 -2.06 7.40 -7.35
C GLY A 12 -0.65 7.09 -6.83
N ILE A 13 -0.29 5.82 -6.62
CA ILE A 13 1.03 5.40 -6.16
C ILE A 13 2.03 5.51 -7.32
N ARG A 14 3.01 6.41 -7.17
CA ARG A 14 3.97 6.73 -8.25
C ARG A 14 5.27 5.94 -8.16
N ASN A 15 5.69 5.60 -6.95
CA ASN A 15 6.93 4.88 -6.66
C ASN A 15 6.58 3.56 -5.95
N LEU A 16 6.84 2.44 -6.63
CA LEU A 16 6.58 1.10 -6.11
C LEU A 16 7.59 0.11 -6.68
N LEU A 17 8.20 -0.68 -5.82
CA LEU A 17 8.94 -1.89 -6.19
C LEU A 17 8.04 -3.09 -5.89
N SER A 18 7.83 -3.95 -6.87
CA SER A 18 6.99 -5.14 -6.70
C SER A 18 7.56 -6.32 -7.46
N LYS A 19 7.37 -7.51 -6.89
CA LYS A 19 7.67 -8.79 -7.52
C LYS A 19 6.60 -9.79 -7.11
N SER A 20 5.86 -10.32 -8.09
CA SER A 20 5.00 -11.48 -7.87
C SER A 20 5.87 -12.73 -7.75
N LEU A 21 5.71 -13.47 -6.66
CA LEU A 21 6.39 -14.74 -6.40
C LEU A 21 5.37 -15.89 -6.44
N GLY A 22 5.81 -17.09 -6.79
CA GLY A 22 4.92 -18.25 -6.94
C GLY A 22 4.11 -18.23 -8.24
N SER A 23 2.78 -18.36 -8.14
CA SER A 23 1.87 -18.48 -9.29
C SER A 23 1.86 -17.23 -10.17
N THR A 24 1.80 -17.44 -11.50
CA THR A 24 1.72 -16.38 -12.51
C THR A 24 0.29 -16.10 -13.00
N ASN A 25 -0.72 -16.71 -12.35
CA ASN A 25 -2.12 -16.48 -12.70
C ASN A 25 -2.50 -15.00 -12.47
N LYS A 26 -2.96 -14.33 -13.55
CA LYS A 26 -3.25 -12.90 -13.55
C LYS A 26 -4.37 -12.52 -12.57
N VAL A 27 -5.40 -13.34 -12.45
CA VAL A 27 -6.56 -13.08 -11.59
C VAL A 27 -6.14 -13.11 -10.12
N ASN A 28 -5.37 -14.12 -9.72
CA ASN A 28 -4.88 -14.25 -8.35
C ASN A 28 -3.90 -13.14 -8.00
N ILE A 29 -3.04 -12.74 -8.93
CA ILE A 29 -2.13 -11.60 -8.72
C ILE A 29 -2.94 -10.30 -8.51
N ALA A 30 -4.05 -10.11 -9.23
CA ALA A 30 -4.90 -8.95 -9.05
C ALA A 30 -5.51 -8.90 -7.64
N TYR A 31 -6.13 -10.00 -7.20
CA TYR A 31 -6.70 -10.09 -5.86
C TYR A 31 -5.64 -9.94 -4.77
N ALA A 32 -4.49 -10.60 -4.90
CA ALA A 32 -3.39 -10.47 -3.94
C ALA A 32 -2.84 -9.03 -3.88
N THR A 33 -2.83 -8.30 -5.00
CA THR A 33 -2.40 -6.89 -5.01
C THR A 33 -3.40 -6.01 -4.25
N ILE A 34 -4.70 -6.23 -4.43
CA ILE A 34 -5.75 -5.48 -3.72
C ILE A 34 -5.69 -5.79 -2.21
N GLU A 35 -5.54 -7.06 -1.85
CA GLU A 35 -5.40 -7.49 -0.45
C GLU A 35 -4.17 -6.86 0.21
N ALA A 36 -3.03 -6.85 -0.48
CA ALA A 36 -1.81 -6.22 0.02
C ALA A 36 -1.97 -4.71 0.25
N LEU A 37 -2.70 -4.01 -0.61
CA LEU A 37 -2.99 -2.58 -0.44
C LEU A 37 -3.93 -2.33 0.75
N ASN A 38 -4.94 -3.17 0.94
CA ASN A 38 -5.85 -3.08 2.08
C ASN A 38 -5.17 -3.38 3.43
N GLY A 39 -4.08 -4.16 3.42
CA GLY A 39 -3.31 -4.50 4.62
C GLY A 39 -2.23 -3.48 4.99
N LEU A 40 -2.13 -2.34 4.31
CA LEU A 40 -1.13 -1.32 4.63
C LEU A 40 -1.42 -0.65 5.97
N VAL A 41 -0.42 -0.61 6.84
CA VAL A 41 -0.50 0.06 8.14
C VAL A 41 -0.01 1.51 8.03
N PRO A 42 -0.74 2.49 8.63
CA PRO A 42 -0.29 3.87 8.74
C PRO A 42 1.06 3.97 9.47
N HIS A 43 1.81 5.03 9.17
CA HIS A 43 3.16 5.25 9.69
C HIS A 43 3.22 5.22 11.23
N GLU A 44 2.18 5.71 11.90
CA GLU A 44 2.08 5.78 13.35
C GLU A 44 2.11 4.40 14.01
N GLN A 45 1.71 3.35 13.27
CA GLN A 45 1.61 1.98 13.75
C GLN A 45 2.86 1.15 13.40
N TRP A 46 3.88 1.77 12.81
CA TRP A 46 5.11 1.07 12.45
C TRP A 46 5.95 0.75 13.68
N LEU A 47 6.53 -0.45 13.69
CA LEU A 47 7.42 -0.90 14.77
C LEU A 47 8.68 -0.02 14.80
N GLY A 48 8.93 0.64 15.93
CA GLY A 48 10.12 1.48 16.14
C GLY A 48 9.90 2.98 15.94
N VAL A 49 8.70 3.43 15.60
CA VAL A 49 8.37 4.87 15.64
C VAL A 49 8.34 5.31 17.10
N LYS A 50 9.33 6.10 17.52
CA LYS A 50 9.25 6.82 18.79
C LYS A 50 8.09 7.79 18.67
N ALA A 51 7.11 7.71 19.57
CA ALA A 51 6.00 8.65 19.65
C ALA A 51 6.53 10.07 19.90
N SER A 52 6.97 10.77 18.86
CA SER A 52 7.22 12.20 18.92
C SER A 52 5.86 12.87 18.86
N ALA A 53 5.30 13.06 20.05
CA ALA A 53 4.35 14.08 20.43
C ALA A 53 3.51 14.68 19.29
N LYS A 54 2.26 14.23 19.19
CA LYS A 54 1.07 15.09 19.10
C LYS A 54 1.38 16.54 18.64
N ALA A 55 1.68 16.73 17.36
CA ALA A 55 1.60 18.02 16.70
C ALA A 55 0.20 18.07 16.06
N LYS A 56 -0.81 18.39 16.88
CA LYS A 56 -1.60 19.63 16.77
C LYS A 56 -2.35 19.71 15.42
N ALA A 57 -3.60 19.26 15.38
CA ALA A 57 -4.79 20.07 15.68
C ALA A 57 -5.05 21.12 14.57
N GLY A 58 -6.23 21.00 13.95
CA GLY A 58 -6.69 21.72 12.74
C GLY A 58 -7.47 20.73 11.86
N GLU A 59 -8.77 20.45 12.05
CA GLU A 59 -9.92 21.38 11.88
C GLU A 59 -9.92 21.88 10.42
N GLU A 60 -10.93 21.69 9.56
CA GLU A 60 -12.39 21.66 9.68
C GLU A 60 -13.01 20.89 8.49
N GLU A 61 -14.28 20.46 8.64
CA GLU A 61 -15.23 19.80 7.70
C GLU A 61 -15.06 18.31 7.34
#